data_AF-A0A354YA26-F1
#
_entry.id   AF-A0A354YA26-F1
#
_cell.length_a   1.000
_cell.length_b   1.000
_cell.length_c   1.000
_cell.angle_alpha   90.00
_cell.angle_beta   90.00
_cell.angle_gamma   90.00
#
_symmetry.space_group_name_H-M   'P 1'
#
loop_
_entity.id
_entity.type
_entity.pdbx_description
1 polymer ?
#
loop_
_entity_poly.entity_id
_entity_poly.type
_entity_poly.pdbx_seq_one_letter_code
_entity_poly.pdbx_strand_id
1 'polypeptide(L)'
;TRPAARQLVSHRGVTVNGKSVNLASYQVKAGDAIALSEKAQKQLRVQEALTVAEQHDLSPSWVEVDSKKFSGVFKAVPDRADLPADINEALIVELYSK
;
A
#
# COMPACT_ATOMS: atom_id res chain seq x y z
N THR A 1 -0.70 1.91 10.02
CA THR A 1 -1.42 0.63 10.22
C THR A 1 -2.44 0.41 9.09
N ARG A 2 -2.87 -0.84 8.86
CA ARG A 2 -3.84 -1.18 7.78
C ARG A 2 -5.20 -0.44 7.91
N PRO A 3 -5.82 -0.30 9.10
CA PRO A 3 -7.07 0.47 9.24
C PRO A 3 -6.92 1.96 8.90
N ALA A 4 -5.81 2.58 9.32
CA ALA A 4 -5.53 3.98 9.02
C ALA A 4 -5.36 4.21 7.51
N ALA A 5 -4.67 3.29 6.81
CA ALA A 5 -4.54 3.34 5.35
C ALA A 5 -5.90 3.24 4.65
N ARG A 6 -6.78 2.32 5.10
CA ARG A 6 -8.15 2.20 4.58
C ARG A 6 -8.94 3.50 4.74
N GLN A 7 -8.86 4.14 5.91
CA GLN A 7 -9.52 5.43 6.15
C GLN A 7 -9.01 6.51 5.19
N LEU A 8 -7.69 6.56 4.98
CA LEU A 8 -7.07 7.52 4.08
C LEU A 8 -7.56 7.33 2.63
N VAL A 9 -7.66 6.08 2.16
CA VAL A 9 -8.26 5.79 0.84
C VAL A 9 -9.71 6.23 0.81
N SER A 10 -10.56 5.77 1.73
CA SER A 10 -12.00 6.11 1.77
C SER A 10 -12.27 7.63 1.79
N HIS A 11 -11.40 8.40 2.44
CA HIS A 11 -11.50 9.86 2.53
C HIS A 11 -10.90 10.59 1.31
N ARG A 12 -10.69 9.89 0.18
CA ARG A 12 -10.11 10.45 -1.07
C ARG A 12 -8.70 11.02 -0.90
N GLY A 13 -7.94 10.45 0.03
CA GLY A 13 -6.56 10.85 0.30
C GLY A 13 -5.55 10.35 -0.73
N VAL A 14 -5.90 9.34 -1.53
CA VAL A 14 -5.02 8.66 -2.50
C VAL A 14 -5.43 8.96 -3.94
N THR A 15 -4.44 9.07 -4.81
CA THR A 15 -4.60 9.08 -6.26
C THR A 15 -3.82 7.91 -6.89
N VAL A 16 -4.38 7.33 -7.94
CA VAL A 16 -3.74 6.30 -8.76
C VAL A 16 -3.68 6.85 -10.19
N ASN A 17 -2.48 6.95 -10.75
CA ASN A 17 -2.22 7.54 -12.07
C ASN A 17 -2.90 8.92 -12.24
N GLY A 18 -2.82 9.74 -11.19
CA GLY A 18 -3.41 11.08 -11.14
C GLY A 18 -4.92 11.15 -10.90
N LYS A 19 -5.63 10.02 -10.86
CA LYS A 19 -7.09 9.97 -10.59
C LYS A 19 -7.34 9.67 -9.12
N SER A 20 -8.26 10.39 -8.48
CA SER A 20 -8.63 10.11 -7.07
C SER A 20 -9.35 8.77 -6.96
N VAL A 21 -8.90 7.93 -6.03
CA VAL A 21 -9.50 6.62 -5.74
C VAL A 21 -9.88 6.58 -4.27
N ASN A 22 -11.13 6.20 -4.00
CA ASN A 22 -11.67 6.07 -2.64
C ASN A 22 -12.11 4.64 -2.27
N LEU A 23 -11.81 3.66 -3.13
CA LEU A 23 -12.16 2.26 -2.92
C LEU A 23 -10.94 1.51 -2.38
N ALA A 24 -10.99 1.08 -1.11
CA ALA A 24 -9.89 0.35 -0.48
C ALA A 24 -9.65 -1.06 -1.03
N SER A 25 -10.63 -1.61 -1.76
CA SER A 25 -10.52 -2.89 -2.48
C SER A 25 -10.07 -2.71 -3.93
N TYR A 26 -9.64 -1.51 -4.32
CA TYR A 26 -9.12 -1.27 -5.66
C TYR A 26 -7.87 -2.15 -5.91
N GLN A 27 -7.92 -2.93 -6.99
CA GLN A 27 -6.79 -3.77 -7.40
C GLN A 27 -5.80 -2.94 -8.22
N VAL A 28 -4.63 -2.73 -7.65
CA VAL A 28 -3.51 -2.02 -8.28
C VAL A 28 -2.81 -2.94 -9.29
N LYS A 29 -2.39 -2.39 -10.43
CA LYS A 29 -1.65 -3.10 -11.46
C LYS A 29 -0.17 -2.72 -11.43
N ALA A 30 0.69 -3.65 -11.85
CA ALA A 30 2.11 -3.36 -12.03
C ALA A 30 2.31 -2.15 -12.95
N GLY A 31 3.17 -1.22 -12.52
CA GLY A 31 3.41 0.07 -13.16
C GLY A 31 2.51 1.22 -12.68
N ASP A 32 1.48 0.97 -11.86
CA ASP A 32 0.63 2.04 -11.35
C ASP A 32 1.40 2.98 -10.41
N ALA A 33 1.28 4.28 -10.68
CA ALA A 33 1.82 5.34 -9.84
C ALA A 33 0.77 5.78 -8.82
N ILE A 34 1.06 5.55 -7.55
CA ILE A 34 0.21 5.92 -6.42
C ILE A 34 0.77 7.18 -5.78
N ALA A 35 -0.06 8.19 -5.57
CA ALA A 35 0.36 9.39 -4.87
C ALA A 35 -0.68 9.82 -3.83
N LEU A 36 -0.25 10.63 -2.88
CA LEU A 36 -1.14 11.25 -1.91
C LEU A 36 -1.63 12.59 -2.42
N SER A 37 -2.90 12.90 -2.19
CA SER A 37 -3.45 14.24 -2.41
C SER A 37 -2.77 15.27 -1.52
N GLU A 38 -2.68 16.53 -1.96
CA GLU A 38 -2.04 17.61 -1.19
C GLU A 38 -2.60 17.75 0.24
N LYS A 39 -3.91 17.55 0.40
CA LYS A 39 -4.56 17.57 1.72
C LYS A 39 -4.11 16.42 2.61
N ALA A 40 -3.87 15.24 2.04
CA ALA A 40 -3.39 14.08 2.78
C ALA A 40 -1.91 14.22 3.16
N GLN A 41 -1.07 14.79 2.29
CA GLN A 41 0.35 15.03 2.56
C GLN A 41 0.59 15.95 3.78
N LYS A 42 -0.31 16.92 4.00
CA LYS A 42 -0.25 17.84 5.14
C LYS A 42 -0.69 17.22 6.48
N GLN A 43 -1.24 16.01 6.47
CA GLN A 43 -1.72 15.37 7.70
C GLN A 43 -0.55 14.83 8.50
N LEU A 44 -0.45 15.22 9.78
CA LEU A 44 0.63 14.80 10.67
C LEU A 44 0.79 13.28 10.72
N ARG A 45 -0.32 12.54 10.79
CA ARG A 45 -0.35 11.06 10.78
C ARG A 45 0.34 10.42 9.57
N VAL A 46 0.34 11.10 8.41
CA VAL A 46 0.97 10.60 7.19
C VAL A 46 2.47 10.83 7.24
N GLN A 47 2.87 12.01 7.72
CA GLN A 47 4.28 12.36 7.89
C GLN A 47 4.94 11.45 8.92
N GLU A 48 4.31 11.24 10.07
CA GLU A 48 4.79 10.30 11.10
C GLU A 48 4.88 8.87 10.55
N ALA A 49 3.87 8.42 9.79
CA ALA A 49 3.88 7.09 9.20
C ALA A 49 5.01 6.90 8.18
N LEU A 50 5.35 7.93 7.41
CA LEU A 50 6.50 7.90 6.49
C LEU A 50 7.82 7.85 7.24
N THR A 51 7.99 8.66 8.28
CA THR A 51 9.20 8.63 9.13
C THR A 51 9.43 7.23 9.73
N VAL A 52 8.37 6.60 10.25
CA VAL A 52 8.45 5.24 10.77
C VAL A 52 8.78 4.24 9.66
N ALA A 53 8.20 4.40 8.46
CA ALA A 53 8.49 3.51 7.33
C ALA A 53 9.95 3.60 6.87
N GLU A 54 10.53 4.80 6.85
CA GLU A 54 11.95 5.02 6.53
C GLU A 54 12.88 4.46 7.60
N GLN A 55 12.55 4.66 8.88
CA GLN A 55 13.39 4.18 10.00
C GLN A 55 13.47 2.67 10.09
N HIS A 56 12.40 1.97 9.71
CA HIS A 56 12.27 0.52 9.84
C HIS A 56 12.41 -0.23 8.51
N ASP A 57 12.77 0.47 7.42
CA ASP A 57 12.90 -0.08 6.07
C ASP A 57 11.73 -1.00 5.68
N LEU A 58 10.51 -0.50 5.91
CA LEU A 58 9.27 -1.28 5.73
C LEU A 58 8.79 -1.33 4.28
N SER A 59 9.56 -0.79 3.33
CA SER A 59 9.24 -0.83 1.91
C SER A 59 9.55 -2.22 1.33
N PRO A 60 8.55 -2.97 0.87
CA PRO A 60 8.80 -4.25 0.24
C PRO A 60 9.46 -4.07 -1.14
N SER A 61 10.20 -5.09 -1.60
CA SER A 61 10.97 -5.08 -2.85
C SER A 61 10.13 -4.74 -4.10
N TRP A 62 8.84 -5.12 -4.08
CA TRP A 62 7.90 -4.91 -5.19
C TRP A 62 7.22 -3.53 -5.21
N VAL A 63 7.57 -2.63 -4.28
CA VAL A 63 7.04 -1.26 -4.21
C VAL A 63 8.20 -0.27 -4.19
N GLU A 64 8.15 0.74 -5.05
CA GLU A 64 9.00 1.92 -4.93
C GLU A 64 8.30 2.99 -4.10
N VAL A 65 9.01 3.64 -3.20
CA VAL A 65 8.48 4.76 -2.41
C VAL A 65 9.44 5.94 -2.53
N ASP A 66 8.91 7.09 -2.96
CA ASP A 66 9.55 8.39 -2.88
C ASP A 66 8.88 9.19 -1.76
N SER A 67 9.52 9.16 -0.58
CA SER A 67 9.03 9.84 0.62
C SER A 67 8.96 11.35 0.46
N LYS A 68 9.81 11.97 -0.38
CA LYS A 68 9.82 13.41 -0.58
C LYS A 68 8.60 13.88 -1.36
N LYS A 69 8.17 13.07 -2.33
CA LYS A 69 7.00 13.36 -3.18
C LYS A 69 5.71 12.76 -2.67
N PHE A 70 5.75 11.98 -1.58
CA PHE A 70 4.59 11.22 -1.08
C PHE A 70 3.95 10.37 -2.19
N SER A 71 4.81 9.78 -3.02
CA SER A 71 4.43 8.97 -4.17
C SER A 71 5.16 7.64 -4.16
N GLY A 72 4.57 6.63 -4.77
CA GLY A 72 5.20 5.33 -4.95
C GLY A 72 4.71 4.66 -6.22
N VAL A 73 5.47 3.66 -6.67
CA VAL A 73 5.14 2.88 -7.86
C VAL A 73 5.02 1.43 -7.46
N PHE A 74 3.91 0.79 -7.84
CA PHE A 74 3.75 -0.65 -7.68
C PHE A 74 4.53 -1.34 -8.80
N LYS A 75 5.74 -1.83 -8.52
CA LYS A 75 6.66 -2.33 -9.55
C LYS A 75 6.17 -3.63 -10.19
N ALA A 76 5.79 -4.58 -9.34
CA ALA A 76 5.43 -5.92 -9.77
C ALA A 76 4.44 -6.55 -8.77
N VAL A 77 3.75 -7.59 -9.24
CA VAL A 77 2.97 -8.47 -8.36
C VAL A 77 3.97 -9.34 -7.59
N PRO A 78 3.90 -9.40 -6.24
CA PRO A 78 4.81 -10.21 -5.46
C PRO A 78 4.60 -11.71 -5.71
N ASP A 79 5.70 -12.45 -5.72
CA ASP A 79 5.68 -13.91 -5.76
C ASP A 79 5.51 -14.48 -4.35
N ARG A 80 5.24 -15.79 -4.24
CA ARG A 80 5.07 -16.44 -2.93
C ARG A 80 6.31 -16.28 -2.04
N ALA A 81 7.50 -16.27 -2.62
CA ALA A 81 8.76 -16.13 -1.90
C ALA A 81 8.95 -14.74 -1.27
N ASP A 82 8.25 -13.73 -1.79
CA ASP A 82 8.28 -12.36 -1.28
C ASP A 82 7.36 -12.17 -0.05
N LEU A 83 6.49 -13.15 0.21
CA LEU A 83 5.54 -13.12 1.31
C LEU A 83 6.08 -13.87 2.54
N PRO A 84 5.72 -13.43 3.75
CA PRO A 84 6.06 -14.14 4.98
C PRO A 84 5.72 -15.65 4.94
N ALA A 85 6.66 -16.48 5.40
CA ALA A 85 6.54 -17.95 5.37
C ALA A 85 5.61 -18.51 6.46
N ASP A 86 5.22 -17.69 7.43
CA ASP A 86 4.28 -18.01 8.51
C ASP A 86 2.83 -18.21 8.02
N ILE A 87 2.49 -17.70 6.83
CA ILE A 87 1.16 -17.88 6.22
C ILE A 87 1.12 -19.20 5.44
N ASN A 88 0.39 -20.20 5.96
CA ASN A 88 0.15 -21.45 5.25
C ASN A 88 -1.16 -21.40 4.45
N GLU A 89 -1.07 -21.10 3.16
CA GLU A 89 -2.21 -20.98 2.25
C GLU A 89 -2.94 -22.32 2.03
N ALA A 90 -2.25 -23.45 2.17
CA ALA A 90 -2.84 -24.77 1.98
C ALA A 90 -4.02 -25.02 2.95
N LEU A 91 -3.93 -24.52 4.18
CA LEU A 91 -5.01 -24.59 5.17
C LEU A 91 -6.26 -23.80 4.73
N ILE A 92 -6.05 -22.69 4.02
CA ILE A 92 -7.16 -21.86 3.49
C ILE A 92 -7.82 -22.58 2.31
N VAL A 93 -7.03 -23.17 1.41
CA VAL A 93 -7.54 -23.95 0.28
C VAL A 93 -8.34 -25.15 0.79
N GLU A 94 -7.82 -25.89 1.77
CA GLU A 94 -8.50 -27.03 2.37
C GLU A 94 -9.88 -26.62 2.94
N LEU A 95 -9.93 -25.51 3.68
CA LEU A 95 -11.17 -25.00 4.27
C LEU A 95 -12.26 -24.69 3.23
N TYR A 96 -11.90 -24.03 2.13
CA TYR A 96 -12.85 -23.64 1.07
C TYR A 96 -13.13 -24.74 0.05
N SER A 97 -12.44 -25.88 0.13
CA SER A 97 -12.66 -27.05 -0.74
C SER A 97 -13.63 -28.09 -0.16
N LYS A 98 -14.15 -27.84 1.06
CA LYS A 98 -15.25 -28.60 1.67
C LYS A 98 -16.59 -28.16 1.10
#